data_AF-A0A1G1PEQ8-F1
#
_entry.id   AF-A0A1G1PEQ8-F1
#
_cell.length_a   1.000
_cell.length_b   1.000
_cell.length_c   1.000
_cell.angle_alpha   90.00
_cell.angle_beta   90.00
_cell.angle_gamma   90.00
#
_symmetry.space_group_name_H-M   'P 1'
#
loop_
_entity.id
_entity.type
_entity.pdbx_description
1 polymer ?
#
loop_
_entity_poly.entity_id
_entity_poly.type
_entity_poly.pdbx_seq_one_letter_code
_entity_poly.pdbx_strand_id
1 'polypeptide(L)'
;MVTVGLVGFVAVVSCQAKERKPKAEPAAVQPAVEPAPQPPPVFTFTTDEEMQEFAKIWQQRQIALTRIAVLQSYFSQEQEGVKRITEELSAKYHLDAAKSYSLDVPRKALVEVERKEPAAAEPAASEPATPQP
;
A
#
# COMPACT_ATOMS: atom_id res chain seq x y z
N MET A 1 22.44 12.04 -28.45
CA MET A 1 21.01 11.70 -28.27
C MET A 1 20.86 10.20 -28.34
N VAL A 2 20.29 9.58 -27.31
CA VAL A 2 18.89 9.10 -27.22
C VAL A 2 18.45 8.48 -28.54
N THR A 3 17.84 7.30 -28.62
CA THR A 3 16.74 6.77 -27.81
C THR A 3 16.51 5.38 -28.43
N VAL A 4 16.46 4.31 -27.66
CA VAL A 4 15.21 3.68 -27.16
C VAL A 4 14.17 3.44 -28.27
N GLY A 5 13.73 2.18 -28.37
CA GLY A 5 12.49 1.84 -29.05
C GLY A 5 12.51 0.41 -29.60
N LEU A 6 12.39 -0.62 -28.78
CA LEU A 6 11.11 -1.21 -28.33
C LEU A 6 10.52 -2.20 -29.35
N VAL A 7 10.58 -3.49 -29.03
CA VAL A 7 9.50 -4.49 -29.14
C VAL A 7 9.89 -5.59 -28.13
N GLY A 8 9.18 -5.86 -27.05
CA GLY A 8 7.84 -6.44 -27.04
C GLY A 8 7.94 -7.97 -26.91
N PHE A 9 7.91 -8.45 -25.66
CA PHE A 9 7.27 -9.69 -25.15
C PHE A 9 7.41 -11.04 -25.90
N VAL A 10 7.86 -12.09 -25.21
CA VAL A 10 7.04 -13.23 -24.70
C VAL A 10 7.93 -14.44 -24.33
N ALA A 11 7.71 -14.94 -23.09
CA ALA A 11 7.90 -16.30 -22.55
C ALA A 11 9.27 -16.99 -22.61
N VAL A 12 9.92 -17.07 -21.44
CA VAL A 12 10.89 -18.13 -21.12
C VAL A 12 10.15 -19.29 -20.47
N VAL A 13 9.92 -20.35 -21.26
CA VAL A 13 9.73 -21.72 -20.76
C VAL A 13 11.12 -22.33 -20.59
N SER A 14 11.57 -22.51 -19.35
CA SER A 14 12.83 -23.19 -19.06
C SER A 14 12.61 -24.70 -19.05
N CYS A 15 13.01 -25.36 -20.14
CA CYS A 15 13.30 -26.79 -20.16
C CYS A 15 14.73 -27.03 -20.67
N GLN A 16 15.57 -27.46 -19.72
CA GLN A 16 16.60 -28.50 -19.83
C GLN A 16 17.55 -28.52 -21.06
N ALA A 17 18.82 -28.49 -20.66
CA ALA A 17 19.86 -29.46 -21.03
C ALA A 17 20.81 -29.15 -22.20
N LYS A 18 22.09 -29.34 -21.83
CA LYS A 18 23.22 -29.81 -22.64
C LYS A 18 23.86 -28.83 -23.62
N GLU A 19 24.93 -28.23 -23.10
CA GLU A 19 26.27 -28.16 -23.69
C GLU A 19 26.36 -28.35 -25.22
N ARG A 20 26.47 -27.22 -25.93
CA ARG A 20 27.31 -27.10 -27.12
C ARG A 20 27.95 -25.72 -27.10
N LYS A 21 29.28 -25.65 -27.01
CA LYS A 21 30.03 -24.47 -27.47
C LYS A 21 29.85 -24.39 -28.99
N PRO A 22 29.56 -23.20 -29.54
CA PRO A 22 30.17 -22.84 -30.80
C PRO A 22 30.81 -21.45 -30.75
N LYS A 23 32.08 -21.43 -31.16
CA LYS A 23 32.71 -20.47 -32.08
C LYS A 23 32.38 -18.99 -31.86
N ALA A 24 33.39 -18.27 -31.37
CA ALA A 24 33.42 -16.80 -31.33
C ALA A 24 33.13 -16.22 -32.72
N GLU A 25 31.95 -15.62 -32.85
CA GLU A 25 31.57 -14.72 -33.93
C GLU A 25 31.93 -13.29 -33.47
N PRO A 26 32.47 -12.40 -34.33
CA PRO A 26 32.99 -11.12 -33.90
C PRO A 26 31.87 -10.29 -33.29
N ALA A 27 32.07 -9.80 -32.06
CA ALA A 27 31.15 -8.88 -31.43
C ALA A 27 30.98 -7.64 -32.32
N ALA A 28 29.83 -7.54 -32.99
CA ALA A 28 29.41 -6.32 -33.65
C ALA A 28 29.37 -5.22 -32.58
N VAL A 29 30.29 -4.27 -32.70
CA VAL A 29 30.38 -3.10 -31.82
C VAL A 29 29.08 -2.33 -32.01
N GLN A 30 28.17 -2.43 -31.03
CA GLN A 30 26.98 -1.59 -31.00
C GLN A 30 27.46 -0.13 -30.85
N PRO A 31 27.04 0.80 -31.71
CA PRO A 31 27.43 2.19 -31.56
C PRO A 31 26.90 2.73 -30.22
N ALA A 32 27.77 3.38 -29.45
CA ALA A 32 27.42 3.97 -28.17
C ALA A 32 26.30 5.00 -28.38
N VAL A 33 25.12 4.71 -27.87
CA VAL A 33 24.01 5.68 -27.82
C VAL A 33 24.43 6.76 -26.82
N GLU A 34 24.66 7.98 -27.31
CA GLU A 34 24.92 9.13 -26.46
C GLU A 34 23.77 9.28 -25.44
N PRO A 35 24.06 9.45 -24.15
CA PRO A 35 23.02 9.65 -23.15
C PRO A 35 22.21 10.91 -23.45
N ALA A 36 20.93 10.88 -23.10
CA ALA A 36 20.07 12.05 -23.17
C ALA A 36 20.60 13.19 -22.30
N PRO A 37 20.39 14.46 -22.71
CA PRO A 37 20.60 15.58 -21.81
C PRO A 37 19.79 15.35 -20.54
N GLN A 38 20.48 15.28 -19.39
CA GLN A 38 19.80 15.18 -18.10
C GLN A 38 19.21 16.56 -17.74
N PRO A 39 18.02 16.60 -17.11
CA PRO A 39 17.47 17.85 -16.60
C PRO A 39 18.41 18.48 -15.57
N PRO A 40 18.41 19.82 -15.43
CA PRO A 40 19.23 20.48 -14.43
C PRO A 40 18.82 20.07 -13.01
N PRO A 41 19.76 20.00 -12.07
CA PRO A 41 19.44 19.69 -10.67
C PRO A 41 18.57 20.78 -10.07
N VAL A 42 17.53 20.38 -9.33
CA VAL A 42 16.64 21.31 -8.59
C VAL A 42 17.28 21.74 -7.26
N PHE A 43 18.14 20.89 -6.70
CA PHE A 43 18.87 21.15 -5.46
C PHE A 43 20.22 20.42 -5.54
N THR A 44 21.26 21.06 -5.00
CA THR A 44 22.61 20.49 -4.92
C THR A 44 23.04 20.50 -3.46
N PHE A 45 23.36 19.33 -2.92
CA PHE A 45 23.87 19.19 -1.55
C PHE A 45 25.30 19.70 -1.47
N THR A 46 25.65 20.30 -0.33
CA THR A 46 27.00 20.84 -0.10
C THR A 46 27.93 19.78 0.49
N THR A 47 27.39 18.86 1.29
CA THR A 47 28.15 17.76 1.92
C THR A 47 27.44 16.41 1.76
N ASP A 48 28.22 15.34 1.93
CA ASP A 48 27.69 13.98 1.94
C ASP A 48 26.74 13.75 3.13
N GLU A 49 27.00 14.36 4.30
CA GLU A 49 26.09 14.29 5.44
C GLU A 49 24.71 14.88 5.11
N GLU A 50 24.66 16.05 4.46
CA GLU A 50 23.41 16.71 4.07
C GLU A 50 22.60 15.83 3.11
N MET A 51 23.28 15.21 2.13
CA MET A 51 22.64 14.28 1.20
C MET A 51 22.09 13.04 1.92
N GLN A 52 22.83 12.48 2.89
CA GLN A 52 22.37 11.32 3.66
C GLN A 52 21.17 11.64 4.55
N GLU A 53 21.16 12.82 5.18
CA GLU A 53 20.01 13.29 5.96
C GLU A 53 18.75 13.43 5.08
N PHE A 54 18.90 14.04 3.90
CA PHE A 54 17.82 14.10 2.92
C PHE A 54 17.34 12.71 2.52
N ALA A 55 18.26 11.79 2.19
CA ALA A 55 17.92 10.43 1.78
C ALA A 55 17.10 9.69 2.85
N LYS A 56 17.48 9.85 4.12
CA LYS A 56 16.74 9.28 5.26
C LYS A 56 15.33 9.83 5.36
N ILE A 57 15.16 11.16 5.32
CA ILE A 57 13.84 11.81 5.40
C ILE A 57 12.97 11.40 4.20
N TRP A 58 13.56 11.40 3.01
CA TRP A 58 12.87 11.01 1.79
C TRP A 58 12.40 9.54 1.85
N GLN A 59 13.27 8.63 2.30
CA GLN A 59 12.91 7.23 2.48
C GLN A 59 11.79 7.07 3.51
N GLN A 60 11.87 7.77 4.64
CA GLN A 60 10.81 7.75 5.66
C GLN A 60 9.46 8.21 5.09
N ARG A 61 9.46 9.27 4.27
CA ARG A 61 8.26 9.74 3.56
C ARG A 61 7.70 8.67 2.62
N GLN A 62 8.53 8.01 1.83
CA GLN A 62 8.09 6.94 0.92
C GLN A 62 7.50 5.75 1.68
N ILE A 63 8.11 5.37 2.82
CA ILE A 63 7.60 4.31 3.69
C ILE A 63 6.22 4.69 4.25
N ALA A 64 6.06 5.93 4.73
CA ALA A 64 4.78 6.42 5.25
C ALA A 64 3.69 6.41 4.18
N LEU A 65 3.98 6.90 2.97
CA LEU A 65 3.04 6.89 1.86
C LEU A 65 2.63 5.46 1.46
N THR A 66 3.59 4.53 1.44
CA THR A 66 3.30 3.12 1.18
C THR A 66 2.36 2.52 2.22
N ARG A 67 2.61 2.80 3.52
CA ARG A 67 1.74 2.34 4.60
C ARG A 67 0.33 2.89 4.48
N ILE A 68 0.19 4.18 4.13
CA ILE A 68 -1.11 4.80 3.90
C ILE A 68 -1.86 4.09 2.77
N ALA A 69 -1.20 3.83 1.63
CA ALA A 69 -1.82 3.14 0.51
C ALA A 69 -2.34 1.74 0.90
N VAL A 70 -1.54 0.99 1.68
CA VAL A 70 -1.94 -0.32 2.21
C VAL A 70 -3.13 -0.22 3.15
N LEU A 71 -3.12 0.72 4.10
CA LEU A 71 -4.23 0.93 5.03
C LEU A 71 -5.52 1.36 4.31
N GLN A 72 -5.40 2.21 3.28
CA GLN A 72 -6.54 2.60 2.44
C GLN A 72 -7.13 1.39 1.70
N SER A 73 -6.29 0.48 1.21
CA SER A 73 -6.76 -0.76 0.59
C SER A 73 -7.52 -1.63 1.60
N TYR A 74 -6.97 -1.86 2.80
CA TYR A 74 -7.67 -2.62 3.84
C TYR A 74 -9.00 -1.96 4.23
N PHE A 75 -8.99 -0.64 4.44
CA PHE A 75 -10.20 0.09 4.77
C PHE A 75 -11.29 -0.04 3.69
N SER A 76 -10.90 0.02 2.41
CA SER A 76 -11.83 -0.16 1.30
C SER A 76 -12.41 -1.57 1.28
N GLN A 77 -11.59 -2.60 1.52
CA GLN A 77 -12.04 -3.99 1.61
C GLN A 77 -13.02 -4.21 2.77
N GLU A 78 -12.74 -3.65 3.94
CA GLU A 78 -13.64 -3.72 5.10
C GLU A 78 -14.97 -3.02 4.82
N GLN A 79 -14.96 -1.86 4.14
CA GLN A 79 -16.21 -1.19 3.74
C GLN A 79 -17.05 -2.03 2.80
N GLU A 80 -16.44 -2.68 1.81
CA GLU A 80 -17.15 -3.60 0.93
C GLU A 80 -17.72 -4.80 1.70
N GLY A 81 -16.95 -5.34 2.66
CA GLY A 81 -17.40 -6.41 3.55
C GLY A 81 -18.63 -6.00 4.36
N VAL A 82 -18.56 -4.86 5.04
CA VAL A 82 -19.68 -4.29 5.82
C VAL A 82 -20.90 -4.07 4.92
N LYS A 83 -20.72 -3.55 3.70
CA LYS A 83 -21.81 -3.37 2.75
C LYS A 83 -22.48 -4.70 2.41
N ARG A 84 -21.71 -5.73 2.04
CA ARG A 84 -22.26 -7.06 1.71
C ARG A 84 -23.00 -7.70 2.90
N ILE A 85 -22.42 -7.61 4.10
CA ILE A 85 -23.07 -8.11 5.33
C ILE A 85 -24.38 -7.36 5.57
N THR A 86 -24.38 -6.03 5.42
CA THR A 86 -25.58 -5.21 5.60
C THR A 86 -26.67 -5.56 4.58
N GLU A 87 -26.30 -5.75 3.32
CA GLU A 87 -27.20 -6.21 2.26
C GLU A 87 -27.78 -7.60 2.58
N GLU A 88 -26.96 -8.54 3.04
CA GLU A 88 -27.40 -9.88 3.45
C GLU A 88 -28.36 -9.82 4.65
N LEU A 89 -28.02 -9.03 5.67
CA LEU A 89 -28.85 -8.85 6.86
C LEU A 89 -30.20 -8.23 6.52
N SER A 90 -30.21 -7.23 5.65
CA SER A 90 -31.44 -6.59 5.17
C SER A 90 -32.27 -7.56 4.32
N ALA A 91 -31.65 -8.30 3.40
CA ALA A 91 -32.36 -9.22 2.52
C ALA A 91 -32.96 -10.43 3.26
N LYS A 92 -32.23 -11.02 4.21
CA LYS A 92 -32.66 -12.25 4.91
C LYS A 92 -33.50 -11.98 6.15
N TYR A 93 -33.20 -10.92 6.89
CA TYR A 93 -33.80 -10.64 8.19
C TYR A 93 -34.56 -9.31 8.23
N HIS A 94 -34.63 -8.59 7.11
CA HIS A 94 -35.35 -7.31 6.99
C HIS A 94 -34.89 -6.25 8.00
N LEU A 95 -33.60 -6.30 8.37
CA LEU A 95 -33.00 -5.34 9.26
C LEU A 95 -32.73 -4.02 8.54
N ASP A 96 -32.94 -2.92 9.26
CA ASP A 96 -32.64 -1.56 8.83
C ASP A 96 -31.24 -1.17 9.32
N ALA A 97 -30.35 -0.79 8.41
CA ALA A 97 -28.99 -0.38 8.72
C ALA A 97 -28.92 0.88 9.62
N ALA A 98 -29.98 1.69 9.67
CA ALA A 98 -30.06 2.84 10.56
C ALA A 98 -30.31 2.46 12.03
N LYS A 99 -30.78 1.23 12.29
CA LYS A 99 -31.17 0.75 13.61
C LYS A 99 -30.11 -0.14 14.23
N SER A 100 -30.28 -0.45 15.51
CA SER A 100 -29.42 -1.37 16.25
C SER A 100 -30.24 -2.56 16.71
N TYR A 101 -29.62 -3.75 16.69
CA TYR A 101 -30.28 -4.99 17.02
C TYR A 101 -29.42 -5.81 17.97
N SER A 102 -30.07 -6.57 18.84
CA SER A 102 -29.46 -7.55 19.72
C SER A 102 -30.09 -8.92 19.54
N LEU A 103 -29.31 -9.97 19.77
CA LEU A 103 -29.80 -11.34 19.76
C LEU A 103 -30.28 -11.74 21.15
N ASP A 104 -31.58 -11.98 21.29
CA ASP A 104 -32.18 -12.61 22.46
C ASP A 104 -32.07 -14.13 22.30
N VAL A 105 -31.02 -14.71 22.90
CA VAL A 105 -30.70 -16.13 22.77
C VAL A 105 -31.76 -17.06 23.39
N PRO A 106 -32.28 -16.81 24.61
CA PRO A 106 -33.34 -17.64 25.19
C PRO A 106 -34.61 -17.67 24.33
N ARG A 107 -35.02 -16.52 23.79
CA ARG A 107 -36.21 -16.41 22.94
C ARG A 107 -35.95 -16.73 21.48
N LYS A 108 -34.68 -16.91 21.08
CA LYS A 108 -34.23 -17.11 19.69
C LYS A 108 -34.76 -16.03 18.75
N ALA A 109 -34.69 -14.78 19.19
CA ALA A 109 -35.26 -13.64 18.47
C ALA A 109 -34.25 -12.49 18.33
N LEU A 110 -34.40 -11.69 17.27
CA LEU A 110 -33.73 -10.39 17.14
C LEU A 110 -34.62 -9.31 17.74
N VAL A 111 -34.06 -8.44 18.58
CA VAL A 111 -34.77 -7.35 19.23
C VAL A 111 -34.10 -6.03 18.86
N GLU A 112 -34.89 -5.07 18.39
CA GLU A 112 -34.42 -3.71 18.15
C GLU A 112 -34.07 -3.05 19.48
N VAL A 113 -32.89 -2.43 19.55
CA VAL A 113 -32.40 -1.72 20.73
C VAL A 113 -32.12 -0.28 20.38
N GLU A 114 -32.24 0.60 21.37
CA GLU A 114 -31.90 2.00 21.20
C GLU A 114 -30.41 2.12 20.83
N ARG A 115 -30.12 2.83 19.73
CA ARG A 115 -28.74 3.03 19.27
C ARG A 115 -28.02 3.87 20.31
N LYS A 116 -27.17 3.22 21.11
CA LYS A 116 -26.19 3.93 21.94
C LYS A 116 -25.05 4.35 21.01
N GLU A 117 -24.94 5.63 20.69
CA GLU A 117 -23.76 6.12 19.99
C GLU A 117 -22.52 5.72 20.80
N PRO A 118 -21.45 5.20 20.15
CA PRO A 118 -20.20 4.98 20.84
C PRO A 118 -19.73 6.34 21.37
N ALA A 119 -19.54 6.43 22.69
CA ALA A 119 -18.91 7.61 23.28
C ALA A 119 -17.60 7.86 22.51
N ALA A 120 -17.48 9.04 21.91
CA ALA A 120 -16.25 9.46 21.26
C ALA A 120 -15.11 9.17 22.23
N ALA A 121 -14.11 8.39 21.79
CA ALA A 121 -12.98 8.06 22.63
C ALA A 121 -12.34 9.38 23.08
N GLU A 122 -12.50 9.72 24.37
CA GLU A 122 -11.76 10.81 24.98
C GLU A 122 -10.27 10.51 24.75
N PRO A 123 -9.48 11.46 24.24
CA PRO A 123 -8.05 11.27 24.13
C PRO A 123 -7.52 10.98 25.53
N ALA A 124 -6.82 9.85 25.70
CA ALA A 124 -6.18 9.48 26.95
C ALA A 124 -5.35 10.67 27.44
N ALA A 125 -5.81 11.30 28.51
CA ALA A 125 -5.08 12.36 29.17
C ALA A 125 -3.71 11.78 29.56
N SER A 126 -2.65 12.32 28.95
CA SER A 126 -1.29 11.98 29.33
C SER A 126 -1.09 12.42 30.77
N GLU A 127 -1.00 11.46 31.69
CA GLU A 127 -0.54 11.75 33.05
C GLU A 127 0.86 12.40 32.95
N PRO A 128 1.09 13.55 33.58
CA PRO A 128 2.44 14.08 33.69
C PRO A 128 3.22 13.16 34.63
N ALA A 129 4.30 12.56 34.12
CA ALA A 129 5.28 11.88 34.93
C ALA A 129 5.83 12.84 35.99
N THR A 130 5.46 12.63 37.26
CA THR A 130 6.06 13.31 38.40
C THR A 130 7.52 12.87 38.49
N PRO A 131 8.50 13.80 38.48
CA PRO A 131 9.88 13.43 38.78
C PRO A 131 9.95 13.05 40.26
N GLN A 132 10.33 11.79 40.52
CA GLN A 132 10.61 11.31 41.87
C GLN A 132 11.98 11.89 42.33
N PRO A 133 12.10 12.35 43.59
CA PRO A 133 13.31 13.01 44.10
C PRO A 133 14.53 12.09 44.21
#